data_AF-A0A7S3LMA9-F1
#
_entry.id   AF-A0A7S3LMA9-F1
#
_cell.length_a   1.000
_cell.length_b   1.000
_cell.length_c   1.000
_cell.angle_alpha   90.00
_cell.angle_beta   90.00
_cell.angle_gamma   90.00
#
_symmetry.space_group_name_H-M   'P 1'
#
loop_
_entity.id
_entity.type
_entity.pdbx_description
1 polymer ?
#
loop_
_entity_poly.entity_id
_entity_poly.type
_entity_poly.pdbx_seq_one_letter_code
_entity_poly.pdbx_strand_id
1 'polypeptide(L)'
;MSPSVDRDLLQLLELMVSSGIAFISIWFFFIQSPSLFKRLGRQKFVPIMMHLTKLFFKVMVVLNATVSVLSIVRSRLVFHEPSTVAALFAMVSTLINMFIVVPRALAAGKRSFMDKDDNTTSVQDFAIDGASKSGTKFLHQTVVAFVLGMVGGQVIHLLLM
;
A
#
# COMPACT_ATOMS: atom_id res chain seq x y z
N MET A 1 -8.57 -34.47 -12.00
CA MET A 1 -9.05 -33.19 -12.57
C MET A 1 -8.29 -32.94 -13.86
N SER A 2 -8.92 -32.38 -14.89
CA SER A 2 -8.19 -32.08 -16.12
C SER A 2 -7.29 -30.85 -15.88
N PRO A 3 -6.10 -30.80 -16.47
CA PRO A 3 -5.13 -29.71 -16.25
C PRO A 3 -5.64 -28.32 -16.67
N SER A 4 -6.76 -28.23 -17.41
CA SER A 4 -7.45 -26.97 -17.70
C SER A 4 -8.22 -26.42 -16.50
N VAL A 5 -8.93 -27.27 -15.75
CA VAL A 5 -9.77 -26.86 -14.63
C VAL A 5 -8.94 -26.27 -13.49
N ASP A 6 -7.75 -26.84 -13.24
CA ASP A 6 -6.84 -26.35 -12.20
C ASP A 6 -6.26 -24.97 -12.56
N ARG A 7 -6.02 -24.72 -13.86
CA ARG A 7 -5.51 -23.43 -14.35
C ARG A 7 -6.56 -22.33 -14.27
N ASP A 8 -7.80 -22.63 -14.68
CA ASP A 8 -8.91 -21.69 -14.65
C ASP A 8 -9.26 -21.29 -13.19
N LEU A 9 -9.20 -22.24 -12.27
CA LEU A 9 -9.39 -21.98 -10.84
C LEU A 9 -8.30 -21.07 -10.27
N LEU A 10 -7.03 -21.33 -10.60
CA LEU A 10 -5.91 -20.49 -10.15
C LEU A 10 -6.05 -19.07 -10.68
N GLN A 11 -6.40 -18.91 -11.96
CA GLN A 11 -6.60 -17.61 -12.58
C GLN A 11 -7.79 -16.86 -11.96
N LEU A 12 -8.90 -17.55 -11.64
CA LEU A 12 -10.03 -16.95 -10.94
C LEU A 12 -9.64 -16.47 -9.54
N LEU A 13 -8.91 -17.27 -8.78
CA LEU A 13 -8.43 -16.89 -7.45
C LEU A 13 -7.47 -15.70 -7.52
N GLU A 14 -6.54 -15.70 -8.46
CA GLU A 14 -5.58 -14.63 -8.70
C GLU A 14 -6.31 -13.32 -9.06
N LEU A 15 -7.33 -13.39 -9.92
CA LEU A 15 -8.20 -12.26 -10.25
C LEU A 15 -8.96 -11.73 -9.03
N MET A 16 -9.55 -12.62 -8.22
CA MET A 16 -10.31 -12.24 -7.03
C MET A 16 -9.43 -11.54 -6.00
N VAL A 17 -8.25 -12.10 -5.71
CA VAL A 17 -7.31 -11.51 -4.74
C VAL A 17 -6.79 -10.17 -5.26
N SER A 18 -6.38 -10.09 -6.52
CA SER A 18 -5.88 -8.84 -7.13
C SER A 18 -6.94 -7.75 -7.18
N SER A 19 -8.19 -8.10 -7.49
CA SER A 19 -9.33 -7.17 -7.42
C SER A 19 -9.59 -6.70 -5.98
N GLY A 20 -9.45 -7.59 -5.00
CA GLY A 20 -9.50 -7.25 -3.58
C GLY A 20 -8.41 -6.25 -3.16
N ILE A 21 -7.18 -6.43 -3.64
CA ILE A 21 -6.07 -5.47 -3.42
C ILE A 21 -6.42 -4.10 -4.00
N ALA A 22 -6.94 -4.05 -5.23
CA ALA A 22 -7.35 -2.79 -5.86
C ALA A 22 -8.45 -2.08 -5.06
N PHE A 23 -9.49 -2.82 -4.66
CA PHE A 23 -10.59 -2.29 -3.85
C PHE A 23 -10.09 -1.76 -2.49
N ILE A 24 -9.28 -2.53 -1.77
CA ILE A 24 -8.73 -2.12 -0.47
C ILE A 24 -7.84 -0.88 -0.61
N SER A 25 -7.04 -0.79 -1.68
CA SER A 25 -6.22 0.39 -1.98
C SER A 25 -7.06 1.64 -2.15
N ILE A 26 -8.10 1.56 -2.99
CA ILE A 26 -9.02 2.67 -3.27
C ILE A 26 -9.71 3.10 -1.96
N TRP A 27 -10.28 2.14 -1.22
CA TRP A 27 -10.93 2.39 0.05
C TRP A 27 -10.00 3.07 1.07
N PHE A 28 -8.74 2.63 1.14
CA PHE A 28 -7.75 3.21 2.03
C PHE A 28 -7.49 4.68 1.69
N PHE A 29 -7.35 5.03 0.41
CA PHE A 29 -7.23 6.42 -0.05
C PHE A 29 -8.44 7.28 0.34
N PHE A 30 -9.66 6.74 0.23
CA PHE A 30 -10.87 7.44 0.67
C PHE A 30 -10.85 7.77 2.17
N ILE A 31 -10.39 6.84 3.01
CA ILE A 31 -10.28 7.08 4.45
C ILE A 31 -9.20 8.11 4.78
N GLN A 32 -8.12 8.15 4.00
CA GLN A 32 -7.08 9.18 4.15
C GLN A 32 -7.54 10.58 3.70
N SER A 33 -8.76 10.73 3.18
CA SER A 33 -9.19 11.98 2.56
C SER A 33 -9.20 13.17 3.53
N PRO A 34 -8.89 14.39 3.04
CA PRO A 34 -8.94 15.63 3.82
C PRO A 34 -10.27 15.89 4.53
N SER A 35 -11.36 15.33 4.02
CA SER A 35 -12.71 15.47 4.58
C SER A 35 -12.82 14.88 5.99
N LEU A 36 -12.24 13.69 6.21
CA LEU A 36 -12.22 13.06 7.54
C LEU A 36 -11.31 13.79 8.51
N PHE A 37 -10.18 14.32 8.04
CA PHE A 37 -9.28 15.15 8.85
C PHE A 37 -9.99 16.38 9.41
N LYS A 38 -10.73 17.10 8.56
CA LYS A 38 -11.52 18.29 8.96
C LYS A 38 -12.56 17.98 10.04
N ARG A 39 -13.19 16.80 9.99
CA ARG A 39 -14.26 16.42 10.94
C ARG A 39 -13.73 15.93 12.29
N LEU A 40 -12.67 15.14 12.29
CA LEU A 40 -12.14 14.52 13.53
C LEU A 40 -11.10 15.38 14.25
N GLY A 41 -10.47 16.31 13.52
CA GLY A 41 -9.34 17.10 14.00
C GLY A 41 -8.04 16.29 14.10
N ARG A 42 -6.91 16.99 14.08
CA ARG A 42 -5.55 16.39 14.05
C ARG A 42 -5.30 15.39 15.19
N GLN A 43 -5.72 15.71 16.41
CA GLN A 43 -5.43 14.90 17.61
C GLN A 43 -6.05 13.50 17.57
N LYS A 44 -7.23 13.34 16.96
CA LYS A 44 -7.91 12.04 16.83
C LYS A 44 -7.57 11.36 15.51
N PHE A 45 -7.49 12.14 14.43
CA PHE A 45 -7.25 11.60 13.09
C PHE A 45 -5.86 10.96 12.96
N VAL A 46 -4.80 11.63 13.42
CA VAL A 46 -3.42 11.17 13.22
C VAL A 46 -3.18 9.77 13.83
N PRO A 47 -3.50 9.51 15.13
CA PRO A 47 -3.31 8.18 15.70
C PRO A 47 -4.12 7.07 15.00
N ILE A 48 -5.36 7.37 14.60
CA ILE A 48 -6.22 6.44 13.86
C ILE A 48 -5.57 6.10 12.52
N MET A 49 -5.12 7.11 11.76
CA MET A 49 -4.45 6.90 10.48
C MET A 49 -3.14 6.13 10.61
N MET A 50 -2.35 6.37 11.66
CA MET A 50 -1.14 5.61 11.91
C MET A 50 -1.44 4.12 12.16
N HIS A 51 -2.51 3.83 12.92
CA HIS A 51 -2.92 2.45 13.20
C HIS A 51 -3.46 1.76 11.94
N LEU A 52 -4.34 2.44 11.21
CA LEU A 52 -4.89 1.95 9.95
C LEU A 52 -3.81 1.73 8.89
N THR A 53 -2.80 2.61 8.80
CA THR A 53 -1.68 2.44 7.86
C THR A 53 -0.90 1.17 8.16
N LYS A 54 -0.61 0.88 9.43
CA LYS A 54 0.05 -0.38 9.82
C LYS A 54 -0.79 -1.60 9.47
N LEU A 55 -2.09 -1.55 9.74
CA LEU A 55 -3.01 -2.65 9.41
C LEU A 55 -3.10 -2.86 7.90
N PHE A 56 -3.24 -1.78 7.14
CA PHE A 56 -3.26 -1.80 5.68
C PHE A 56 -2.04 -2.50 5.11
N PHE A 57 -0.83 -2.08 5.47
CA PHE A 57 0.38 -2.72 4.93
C PHE A 57 0.52 -4.20 5.34
N LYS A 58 0.09 -4.58 6.55
CA LYS A 58 0.04 -5.99 6.96
C LYS A 58 -0.88 -6.82 6.05
N VAL A 59 -2.09 -6.31 5.79
CA VAL A 59 -3.05 -6.97 4.89
C VAL A 59 -2.49 -7.03 3.47
N MET A 60 -1.92 -5.92 2.98
CA MET A 60 -1.33 -5.88 1.63
C MET A 60 -0.18 -6.86 1.46
N VAL A 61 0.67 -7.07 2.48
CA VAL A 61 1.73 -8.10 2.40
C VAL A 61 1.13 -9.49 2.21
N VAL A 62 0.10 -9.85 2.98
CA VAL A 62 -0.54 -11.17 2.86
C VAL A 62 -1.19 -11.35 1.49
N LEU A 63 -1.91 -10.34 1.00
CA LEU A 63 -2.57 -10.42 -0.31
C LEU A 63 -1.57 -10.44 -1.46
N ASN A 64 -0.56 -9.57 -1.46
CA ASN A 64 0.49 -9.56 -2.49
C ASN A 64 1.33 -10.85 -2.48
N ALA A 65 1.59 -11.42 -1.30
CA ALA A 65 2.24 -12.73 -1.19
C ALA A 65 1.37 -13.82 -1.83
N THR A 66 0.06 -13.79 -1.57
CA THR A 66 -0.90 -14.74 -2.15
C THR A 66 -0.92 -14.64 -3.68
N VAL A 67 -1.02 -13.42 -4.24
CA VAL A 67 -0.95 -13.19 -5.69
C VAL A 67 0.37 -13.69 -6.27
N SER A 68 1.50 -13.39 -5.61
CA SER A 68 2.82 -13.83 -6.07
C SER A 68 2.92 -15.36 -6.12
N VAL A 69 2.44 -16.05 -5.09
CA VAL A 69 2.42 -17.52 -5.04
C VAL A 69 1.50 -18.09 -6.11
N LEU A 70 0.29 -17.55 -6.27
CA LEU A 70 -0.66 -17.99 -7.30
C LEU A 70 -0.08 -17.82 -8.70
N SER A 71 0.52 -16.66 -8.99
CA SER A 71 1.16 -16.38 -10.29
C SER A 71 2.34 -17.33 -10.56
N ILE A 72 3.18 -17.61 -9.56
CA ILE A 72 4.30 -18.56 -9.67
C ILE A 72 3.80 -19.99 -9.95
N VAL A 73 2.73 -20.41 -9.27
CA VAL A 73 2.14 -21.75 -9.46
C VAL A 73 1.47 -21.85 -10.83
N ARG A 74 0.71 -20.82 -11.25
CA ARG A 74 0.06 -20.73 -12.56
C ARG A 74 1.09 -20.76 -13.69
N SER A 75 2.21 -20.05 -13.54
CA SER A 75 3.32 -20.01 -14.51
C SER A 75 4.21 -21.26 -14.48
N ARG A 76 3.88 -22.27 -13.66
CA ARG A 76 4.66 -23.51 -13.50
C ARG A 76 6.13 -23.23 -13.12
N LEU A 77 6.34 -22.28 -12.21
CA LEU A 77 7.66 -21.86 -11.72
C LEU A 77 8.53 -21.14 -12.78
N VAL A 78 7.93 -20.58 -13.83
CA VAL A 78 8.63 -19.74 -14.81
C VAL A 78 8.63 -18.29 -14.33
N PHE A 79 9.69 -17.89 -13.61
CA PHE A 79 9.81 -16.57 -12.98
C PHE A 79 9.96 -15.38 -13.94
N HIS A 80 10.26 -15.63 -15.22
CA HIS A 80 10.41 -14.58 -16.23
C HIS A 80 9.10 -14.23 -16.95
N GLU A 81 7.98 -14.88 -16.61
CA GLU A 81 6.67 -14.49 -17.13
C GLU A 81 6.35 -13.04 -16.70
N PRO A 82 6.01 -12.13 -17.63
CA PRO A 82 5.81 -10.71 -17.32
C PRO A 82 4.80 -10.44 -16.19
N SER A 83 3.69 -11.18 -16.14
CA SER A 83 2.69 -11.04 -15.06
C SER A 83 3.25 -11.50 -13.72
N THR A 84 4.02 -12.59 -13.67
CA THR A 84 4.74 -13.05 -12.47
C THR A 84 5.77 -12.03 -12.00
N VAL A 85 6.54 -11.43 -12.91
CA VAL A 85 7.50 -10.36 -12.58
C VAL A 85 6.78 -9.14 -11.99
N ALA A 86 5.63 -8.74 -12.56
CA ALA A 86 4.84 -7.62 -12.06
C ALA A 86 4.27 -7.87 -10.65
N ALA A 87 3.75 -9.08 -10.38
CA ALA A 87 3.30 -9.48 -9.04
C ALA A 87 4.44 -9.44 -8.01
N LEU A 88 5.62 -9.97 -8.38
CA LEU A 88 6.80 -9.94 -7.51
C LEU A 88 7.29 -8.52 -7.25
N PHE A 89 7.28 -7.65 -8.26
CA PHE A 89 7.62 -6.24 -8.08
C PHE A 89 6.67 -5.54 -7.09
N ALA A 90 5.37 -5.80 -7.19
CA ALA A 90 4.39 -5.28 -6.25
C ALA A 90 4.65 -5.80 -4.83
N MET A 91 4.96 -7.09 -4.69
CA MET A 91 5.30 -7.70 -3.40
C MET A 91 6.56 -7.10 -2.78
N VAL A 92 7.66 -6.98 -3.55
CA VAL A 92 8.91 -6.35 -3.09
C VAL A 92 8.67 -4.89 -2.67
N SER A 93 7.92 -4.14 -3.47
CA SER A 93 7.54 -2.76 -3.13
C SER A 93 6.77 -2.71 -1.81
N THR A 94 5.83 -3.63 -1.60
CA THR A 94 5.03 -3.73 -0.37
C THR A 94 5.91 -4.05 0.84
N LEU A 95 6.84 -5.01 0.71
CA LEU A 95 7.75 -5.41 1.78
C LEU A 95 8.66 -4.25 2.18
N ILE A 96 9.28 -3.57 1.22
CA ILE A 96 10.14 -2.40 1.49
C ILE A 96 9.32 -1.32 2.20
N ASN A 97 8.09 -1.07 1.74
CA ASN A 97 7.24 -0.08 2.38
C ASN A 97 6.90 -0.47 3.83
N MET A 98 6.47 -1.72 4.06
CA MET A 98 6.04 -2.19 5.37
C MET A 98 7.18 -2.26 6.41
N PHE A 99 8.36 -2.73 6.01
CA PHE A 99 9.45 -3.01 6.95
C PHE A 99 10.46 -1.87 7.07
N ILE A 100 10.58 -1.00 6.06
CA ILE A 100 11.62 0.04 6.03
C ILE A 100 11.00 1.43 6.04
N VAL A 101 10.13 1.73 5.08
CA VAL A 101 9.69 3.11 4.84
C VAL A 101 8.61 3.55 5.85
N VAL A 102 7.54 2.78 6.01
CA VAL A 102 6.42 3.10 6.91
C VAL A 102 6.87 3.20 8.37
N PRO A 103 7.68 2.28 8.92
CA PRO A 103 8.16 2.43 10.30
C PRO A 103 8.94 3.74 10.51
N ARG A 104 9.79 4.13 9.54
CA ARG A 104 10.54 5.40 9.57
C ARG A 104 9.62 6.61 9.47
N ALA A 105 8.67 6.59 8.54
CA ALA A 105 7.70 7.67 8.35
C ALA A 105 6.80 7.86 9.59
N LEU A 106 6.31 6.77 10.17
CA LEU A 106 5.49 6.81 11.39
C LEU A 106 6.29 7.29 12.61
N ALA A 107 7.56 6.89 12.74
CA ALA A 107 8.43 7.39 13.82
C ALA A 107 8.67 8.90 13.69
N ALA A 108 8.94 9.39 12.48
CA ALA A 108 9.11 10.82 12.21
C ALA A 108 7.81 11.62 12.43
N GLY A 109 6.66 11.08 12.01
CA GLY A 109 5.35 11.68 12.25
C GLY A 109 5.01 11.77 13.74
N LYS A 110 5.33 10.73 14.53
CA LYS A 110 5.12 10.75 15.99
C LYS A 110 5.96 11.83 16.68
N ARG A 111 7.23 12.00 16.28
CA ARG A 111 8.11 13.05 16.82
C ARG A 111 7.55 14.44 16.53
N SER A 112 7.13 14.68 15.29
CA SER A 112 6.54 15.97 14.87
C SER A 112 5.19 16.26 15.54
N PHE A 113 4.46 15.23 15.98
CA PHE A 113 3.23 15.40 16.77
C PHE A 113 3.51 15.77 18.24
N MET A 114 4.64 15.35 18.80
CA MET A 114 5.03 15.64 20.19
C MET A 114 5.66 17.03 20.34
N ASP A 115 6.30 17.54 19.30
CA ASP A 115 6.75 18.94 19.22
C ASP A 115 5.50 19.84 19.13
N LYS A 116 5.02 20.33 20.28
CA LYS A 116 3.78 21.11 20.46
C LYS A 116 3.71 22.45 19.71
N ASP A 117 4.75 22.82 18.96
CA ASP A 117 4.92 24.16 18.37
C ASP A 117 4.40 24.28 16.92
N ASP A 118 3.71 23.24 16.45
CA ASP A 118 3.30 23.06 15.07
C ASP A 118 2.18 24.03 14.62
N ASN A 119 2.45 25.31 14.37
CA ASN A 119 1.48 26.36 13.95
C ASN A 119 0.90 26.11 12.52
N THR A 120 0.78 24.86 12.11
CA THR A 120 0.28 24.43 10.80
C THR A 120 -1.25 24.38 10.78
N THR A 121 -1.85 25.46 10.30
CA THR A 121 -3.29 25.66 10.07
C THR A 121 -3.79 25.06 8.73
N SER A 122 -2.86 24.57 7.92
CA SER A 122 -2.97 23.88 6.63
C SER A 122 -3.54 22.46 6.57
N VAL A 123 -4.81 22.21 6.24
CA VAL A 123 -5.26 20.84 5.85
C VAL A 123 -4.47 20.32 4.63
N GLN A 124 -4.11 21.24 3.74
CA GLN A 124 -3.35 20.95 2.52
C GLN A 124 -1.90 20.58 2.86
N ASP A 125 -1.27 21.28 3.81
CA ASP A 125 0.09 20.98 4.27
C ASP A 125 0.17 19.64 5.00
N PHE A 126 -0.89 19.23 5.69
CA PHE A 126 -0.93 17.89 6.28
C PHE A 126 -1.07 16.79 5.22
N ALA A 127 -1.92 16.99 4.21
CA ALA A 127 -2.16 16.03 3.15
C ALA A 127 -0.97 15.88 2.18
N ILE A 128 -0.20 16.95 1.96
CA ILE A 128 0.93 16.97 1.01
C ILE A 128 2.27 16.73 1.73
N ASP A 129 2.48 17.30 2.92
CA ASP A 129 3.80 17.34 3.57
C ASP A 129 3.91 16.50 4.85
N GLY A 130 2.81 15.86 5.31
CA GLY A 130 2.85 14.96 6.46
C GLY A 130 3.25 15.63 7.78
N ALA A 131 2.88 16.91 7.96
CA ALA A 131 3.17 17.80 9.10
C ALA A 131 4.48 18.64 9.04
N SER A 132 4.67 19.36 7.92
CA SER A 132 5.48 20.60 7.79
C SER A 132 7.03 20.51 7.78
N LYS A 133 7.67 19.53 8.44
CA LYS A 133 9.15 19.46 8.43
C LYS A 133 9.69 18.83 7.12
N SER A 134 10.75 19.38 6.53
CA SER A 134 11.34 18.89 5.27
C SER A 134 11.65 17.37 5.29
N GLY A 135 12.05 16.84 6.45
CA GLY A 135 12.29 15.41 6.66
C GLY A 135 11.01 14.54 6.67
N THR A 136 9.88 15.03 7.17
CA THR A 136 8.60 14.29 7.11
C THR A 136 8.03 14.27 5.70
N LYS A 137 8.22 15.35 4.93
CA LYS A 137 7.82 15.44 3.52
C LYS A 137 8.52 14.38 2.65
N PHE A 138 9.84 14.26 2.75
CA PHE A 138 10.59 13.26 1.99
C PHE A 138 10.16 11.83 2.32
N LEU A 139 9.95 11.53 3.60
CA LEU A 139 9.46 10.22 4.03
C LEU A 139 8.04 9.93 3.54
N HIS A 140 7.16 10.93 3.58
CA HIS A 140 5.79 10.80 3.04
C HIS A 140 5.82 10.51 1.52
N GLN A 141 6.59 11.29 0.76
CA GLN A 141 6.79 11.06 -0.68
C GLN A 141 7.39 9.69 -0.97
N THR A 142 8.31 9.21 -0.13
CA THR A 142 8.87 7.86 -0.24
C THR A 142 7.78 6.80 -0.02
N VAL A 143 6.93 6.94 1.02
CA VAL A 143 5.79 6.04 1.22
C VAL A 143 4.90 6.01 -0.01
N VAL A 144 4.55 7.18 -0.55
CA VAL A 144 3.71 7.31 -1.75
C VAL A 144 4.36 6.63 -2.96
N ALA A 145 5.66 6.84 -3.19
CA ALA A 145 6.38 6.21 -4.30
C ALA A 145 6.33 4.67 -4.22
N PHE A 146 6.53 4.08 -3.05
CA PHE A 146 6.40 2.63 -2.87
C PHE A 146 4.95 2.14 -2.95
N VAL A 147 3.96 2.95 -2.55
CA VAL A 147 2.54 2.64 -2.79
C VAL A 147 2.24 2.64 -4.29
N LEU A 148 2.76 3.61 -5.06
CA LEU A 148 2.61 3.64 -6.52
C LEU A 148 3.30 2.45 -7.18
N GLY A 149 4.48 2.04 -6.70
CA GLY A 149 5.14 0.82 -7.16
C GLY A 149 4.31 -0.44 -6.88
N MET A 150 3.76 -0.56 -5.67
CA MET A 150 2.86 -1.67 -5.29
C MET A 150 1.60 -1.71 -6.15
N VAL A 151 0.86 -0.60 -6.23
CA VAL A 151 -0.40 -0.52 -6.98
C VAL A 151 -0.15 -0.65 -8.48
N GLY A 152 0.88 0.02 -9.01
CA GLY A 152 1.28 -0.04 -10.41
C GLY A 152 1.68 -1.45 -10.82
N GLY A 153 2.48 -2.15 -10.00
CA GLY A 153 2.82 -3.55 -10.24
C GLY A 153 1.58 -4.45 -10.26
N GLN A 154 0.61 -4.22 -9.37
CA GLN A 154 -0.66 -4.97 -9.35
C GLN A 154 -1.56 -4.69 -10.57
N VAL A 155 -1.63 -3.43 -11.01
CA VAL A 155 -2.38 -3.09 -12.24
C VAL A 155 -1.73 -3.74 -13.45
N ILE A 156 -0.40 -3.67 -13.57
CA ILE A 156 0.33 -4.31 -14.68
C ILE A 156 0.13 -5.84 -14.63
N HIS A 157 0.20 -6.44 -13.44
CA HIS A 157 -0.08 -7.86 -13.26
C HIS A 157 -1.45 -8.25 -13.78
N LEU A 158 -2.51 -7.52 -13.39
CA LEU A 158 -3.88 -7.74 -13.84
C LEU A 158 -4.06 -7.60 -15.36
N LEU A 159 -3.31 -6.69 -16.00
CA LEU A 159 -3.38 -6.47 -17.45
C LEU A 159 -2.66 -7.57 -18.26
N LEU A 160 -1.72 -8.28 -17.62
CA LEU A 160 -0.88 -9.30 -18.26
C LEU A 160 -1.31 -10.73 -17.93
N MET A 161 -2.33 -10.92 -17.10
CA MET A 161 -2.87 -12.21 -16.67
C MET A 161 -3.88 -12.76 -17.67
#